data_AF-A0A0J9YCB8-F1
#
_entry.id   AF-A0A0J9YCB8-F1
#
_cell.length_a   1.000
_cell.length_b   1.000
_cell.length_c   1.000
_cell.angle_alpha   90.00
_cell.angle_beta   90.00
_cell.angle_gamma   90.00
#
_symmetry.space_group_name_H-M   'P 1'
#
loop_
_entity.id
_entity.type
_entity.pdbx_description
1 polymer ?
#
loop_
_entity_poly.entity_id
_entity_poly.type
_entity_poly.pdbx_seq_one_letter_code
_entity_poly.pdbx_strand_id
1 'polypeptide(L)'
;MMTLHYLESGTIVIALQYRRELFYLPFMYVIKSLTSMNDQCIMEHMIRCRPGDHFWKGCVTAMLALCNDDGVVNQKTALTAIGARFRVATQDRVGPWEISEDVGRFLLRVCVAIHLDNDEDKF
;
A
#
# COMPACT_ATOMS: atom_id res chain seq x y z
N MET A 1 11.45 -9.22 -3.25
CA MET A 1 10.43 -10.23 -2.92
C MET A 1 9.24 -9.53 -2.28
N MET A 2 8.01 -9.95 -2.60
CA MET A 2 6.76 -9.41 -2.05
C MET A 2 5.94 -10.56 -1.47
N THR A 3 5.52 -10.44 -0.21
CA THR A 3 4.72 -11.46 0.49
C THR A 3 3.52 -10.81 1.16
N LEU A 4 2.35 -11.42 1.07
CA LEU A 4 1.15 -10.98 1.78
C LEU A 4 0.92 -11.87 3.01
N HIS A 5 0.71 -11.24 4.16
CA HIS A 5 0.42 -11.90 5.42
C HIS A 5 -1.00 -11.53 5.85
N TYR A 6 -1.86 -12.54 5.98
CA TYR A 6 -3.16 -12.39 6.60
C TYR A 6 -3.03 -12.61 8.10
N LEU A 7 -3.50 -11.65 8.89
CA LEU A 7 -3.37 -11.66 10.35
C LEU A 7 -4.66 -12.15 11.01
N GLU A 8 -4.57 -12.61 12.26
CA GLU A 8 -5.72 -13.03 13.07
C GLU A 8 -6.73 -11.89 13.30
N SER A 9 -6.28 -10.63 13.24
CA SER A 9 -7.14 -9.44 13.26
C SER A 9 -8.00 -9.26 12.01
N GLY A 10 -7.83 -10.09 10.99
CA GLY A 10 -8.52 -9.98 9.69
C GLY A 10 -7.93 -8.91 8.76
N THR A 11 -6.78 -8.34 9.12
CA THR A 11 -6.06 -7.37 8.28
C THR A 11 -4.96 -8.04 7.47
N ILE A 12 -4.55 -7.39 6.38
CA ILE A 12 -3.45 -7.85 5.53
C ILE A 12 -2.28 -6.90 5.65
N VAL A 13 -1.10 -7.46 5.87
CA VAL A 13 0.18 -6.75 5.86
C VAL A 13 1.00 -7.26 4.68
N ILE A 14 1.58 -6.33 3.92
CA ILE A 14 2.50 -6.63 2.83
C ILE A 14 3.94 -6.48 3.32
N ALA A 15 4.73 -7.52 3.12
CA ALA A 15 6.16 -7.53 3.36
C ALA A 15 6.89 -7.26 2.04
N LEU A 16 7.58 -6.12 1.98
CA LEU A 16 8.41 -5.72 0.85
C LEU A 16 9.89 -5.83 1.23
N GLN A 17 10.67 -6.51 0.41
CA GLN A 17 12.10 -6.60 0.60
C GLN A 17 12.84 -5.57 -0.25
N TYR A 18 13.64 -4.72 0.40
CA TYR A 18 14.55 -3.77 -0.26
C TYR A 18 15.94 -3.87 0.36
N ARG A 19 16.97 -4.09 -0.46
CA ARG A 19 18.40 -4.14 -0.05
C ARG A 19 18.68 -4.92 1.25
N ARG A 20 18.16 -6.15 1.36
CA ARG A 20 18.30 -7.07 2.51
C ARG A 20 17.48 -6.71 3.75
N GLU A 21 16.73 -5.62 3.72
CA GLU A 21 15.76 -5.28 4.76
C GLU A 21 14.34 -5.66 4.34
N LEU A 22 13.53 -6.04 5.33
CA LEU A 22 12.11 -6.35 5.16
C LEU A 22 11.28 -5.24 5.80
N PHE A 23 10.32 -4.73 5.03
CA PHE A 23 9.42 -3.68 5.46
C PHE A 23 7.99 -4.20 5.45
N TYR A 24 7.32 -4.00 6.57
CA TYR A 24 5.92 -4.39 6.75
C TYR A 24 5.05 -3.15 6.62
N LEU A 25 4.11 -3.17 5.68
CA LEU A 25 3.16 -2.09 5.46
C LEU A 25 1.73 -2.61 5.54
N PRO A 26 0.77 -1.81 6.01
CA PRO A 26 -0.63 -2.12 5.79
C PRO A 26 -0.89 -2.28 4.29
N PHE A 27 -1.55 -3.36 3.88
CA PHE A 27 -1.80 -3.64 2.47
C PHE A 27 -2.54 -2.50 1.77
N MET A 28 -3.51 -1.89 2.45
CA MET A 28 -4.29 -0.79 1.92
C MET A 28 -3.48 0.49 1.66
N TYR A 29 -2.33 0.69 2.30
CA TYR A 29 -1.45 1.81 1.93
C TYR A 29 -0.91 1.63 0.52
N VAL A 30 -0.50 0.40 0.17
CA VAL A 30 0.00 0.09 -1.17
C VAL A 30 -1.13 0.23 -2.19
N ILE A 31 -2.31 -0.34 -1.92
CA ILE A 31 -3.47 -0.21 -2.82
C ILE A 31 -3.84 1.25 -3.05
N LYS A 32 -4.02 2.06 -1.98
CA LYS A 32 -4.33 3.49 -2.12
C LYS A 32 -3.21 4.27 -2.83
N SER A 33 -1.97 3.82 -2.76
CA SER A 33 -0.86 4.50 -3.46
C SER A 33 -0.81 4.24 -4.97
N LEU A 34 -1.38 3.12 -5.44
CA LEU A 34 -1.43 2.74 -6.85
C LEU A 34 -2.58 3.39 -7.63
N THR A 35 -3.63 3.85 -6.94
CA THR A 35 -4.83 4.40 -7.59
C THR A 35 -5.29 5.71 -6.96
N SER A 36 -5.94 6.58 -7.73
CA SER A 36 -6.60 7.79 -7.26
C SER A 36 -8.07 7.57 -6.89
N MET A 37 -8.55 6.33 -6.96
CA MET A 37 -9.91 5.95 -6.58
C MET A 37 -10.21 6.23 -5.11
N ASN A 38 -11.48 6.51 -4.81
CA ASN A 38 -11.95 6.64 -3.43
C ASN A 38 -12.13 5.27 -2.75
N ASP A 39 -12.27 5.28 -1.43
CA ASP A 39 -12.39 4.08 -0.61
C ASP A 39 -13.57 3.18 -1.01
N GLN A 40 -14.67 3.77 -1.48
CA GLN A 40 -15.84 3.01 -1.94
C GLN A 40 -15.50 2.20 -3.20
N CYS A 41 -14.88 2.83 -4.20
CA CYS A 41 -14.44 2.16 -5.42
C CYS A 41 -13.40 1.06 -5.12
N ILE A 42 -12.44 1.34 -4.21
CA ILE A 42 -11.45 0.35 -3.77
C ILE A 42 -12.15 -0.84 -3.10
N MET A 43 -13.10 -0.58 -2.20
CA MET A 43 -13.85 -1.63 -1.52
C MET A 43 -14.61 -2.51 -2.53
N GLU A 44 -15.29 -1.91 -3.50
CA GLU A 44 -16.02 -2.63 -4.55
C GLU A 44 -15.10 -3.55 -5.36
N HIS A 45 -13.91 -3.08 -5.73
CA HIS A 45 -12.91 -3.90 -6.42
C HIS A 45 -12.44 -5.08 -5.54
N MET A 46 -12.20 -4.83 -4.26
CA MET A 46 -11.71 -5.84 -3.33
C MET A 46 -12.73 -6.95 -3.04
N ILE A 47 -14.03 -6.64 -3.08
CA ILE A 47 -15.10 -7.62 -2.80
C ILE A 47 -15.70 -8.26 -4.07
N ARG A 48 -15.34 -7.79 -5.27
CA ARG A 48 -15.99 -8.17 -6.54
C ARG A 48 -16.05 -9.69 -6.79
N CYS A 49 -15.03 -10.42 -6.38
CA CYS A 49 -14.96 -11.87 -6.58
C CYS A 49 -15.73 -12.67 -5.53
N ARG A 50 -16.22 -12.02 -4.46
CA ARG A 50 -16.93 -12.64 -3.33
C ARG A 50 -18.03 -11.72 -2.77
N PRO A 51 -19.03 -11.30 -3.58
CA PRO A 51 -19.99 -10.27 -3.19
C PRO A 51 -20.90 -10.67 -2.00
N GLY A 52 -21.11 -11.97 -1.77
CA GLY A 52 -21.90 -12.49 -0.64
C GLY A 52 -21.10 -12.75 0.65
N ASP A 53 -19.79 -12.50 0.65
CA ASP A 53 -18.92 -12.75 1.80
C ASP A 53 -18.91 -11.54 2.75
N HIS A 54 -19.85 -11.53 3.70
CA HIS A 54 -19.98 -10.47 4.69
C HIS A 54 -18.74 -10.37 5.60
N PHE A 55 -18.06 -11.47 5.87
CA PHE A 55 -16.84 -11.48 6.67
C PHE A 55 -15.71 -10.77 5.94
N TRP A 56 -15.46 -11.13 4.67
CA TRP A 56 -14.46 -10.46 3.85
C TRP A 56 -14.76 -8.97 3.66
N LYS A 57 -16.03 -8.62 3.41
CA LYS A 57 -16.46 -7.22 3.35
C LYS A 57 -16.10 -6.49 4.66
N GLY A 58 -16.38 -7.10 5.82
CA GLY A 58 -16.00 -6.56 7.12
C GLY A 58 -14.48 -6.33 7.27
N CYS A 59 -13.66 -7.30 6.85
CA CYS A 59 -12.20 -7.17 6.85
C CYS A 59 -11.72 -6.00 5.98
N VAL A 60 -12.25 -5.87 4.75
CA VAL A 60 -11.91 -4.77 3.84
C VAL A 60 -12.30 -3.42 4.43
N THR A 61 -13.53 -3.31 4.97
CA THR A 61 -13.99 -2.09 5.64
C THR A 61 -13.10 -1.71 6.82
N ALA A 62 -12.71 -2.68 7.66
CA ALA A 62 -11.81 -2.45 8.78
C ALA A 62 -10.42 -1.97 8.32
N MET A 63 -9.84 -2.57 7.28
CA MET A 63 -8.54 -2.15 6.73
C MET A 63 -8.58 -0.72 6.15
N LEU A 64 -9.68 -0.33 5.50
CA LEU A 64 -9.87 1.05 5.01
C LEU A 64 -10.06 2.04 6.16
N ALA A 65 -10.82 1.67 7.19
CA ALA A 65 -10.99 2.49 8.39
C ALA A 65 -9.65 2.77 9.09
N LEU A 66 -8.81 1.74 9.27
CA LEU A 66 -7.46 1.90 9.83
C LEU A 66 -6.61 2.90 9.03
N CYS A 67 -6.72 2.90 7.69
CA CYS A 67 -6.04 3.89 6.87
C CYS A 67 -6.53 5.32 7.15
N ASN A 68 -7.83 5.49 7.34
CA ASN A 68 -8.41 6.80 7.62
C ASN A 68 -8.00 7.30 9.02
N ASP A 69 -7.97 6.41 10.01
CA ASP A 69 -7.47 6.71 11.37
C ASP A 69 -6.00 7.14 11.35
N ASP A 70 -5.19 6.54 10.47
CA ASP A 70 -3.78 6.90 10.25
C ASP A 70 -3.60 8.17 9.38
N GLY A 71 -4.67 8.80 8.90
CA GLY A 71 -4.63 9.97 8.00
C GLY A 71 -4.33 9.64 6.53
N VAL A 72 -4.33 8.37 6.15
CA VAL A 72 -4.11 7.86 4.79
C VAL A 72 -5.44 7.81 4.01
N VAL A 73 -5.94 9.00 3.69
CA VAL A 73 -7.23 9.22 3.02
C VAL A 73 -7.19 9.23 1.48
N ASN A 74 -6.03 9.44 0.85
CA ASN A 74 -5.91 9.50 -0.61
C ASN A 74 -4.53 9.02 -1.09
N GLN A 75 -4.35 8.95 -2.41
CA GLN A 75 -3.09 8.48 -3.02
C GLN A 75 -1.87 9.26 -2.55
N LYS A 76 -1.98 10.59 -2.45
CA LYS A 76 -0.88 11.46 -2.03
C LYS A 76 -0.48 11.19 -0.58
N THR A 77 -1.44 11.07 0.33
CA THR A 77 -1.13 10.78 1.74
C THR A 77 -0.59 9.36 1.91
N ALA A 78 -1.06 8.39 1.11
CA ALA A 78 -0.51 7.03 1.08
C ALA A 78 0.96 7.00 0.63
N LEU A 79 1.28 7.63 -0.50
CA LEU A 79 2.65 7.74 -1.02
C LEU A 79 3.56 8.46 -0.02
N THR A 80 3.07 9.54 0.60
CA THR A 80 3.80 10.30 1.62
C THR A 80 4.09 9.43 2.86
N ALA A 81 3.10 8.69 3.34
CA ALA A 81 3.25 7.80 4.50
C ALA A 81 4.24 6.66 4.24
N ILE A 82 4.19 6.07 3.04
CA ILE A 82 5.15 5.06 2.60
C ILE A 82 6.55 5.69 2.53
N GLY A 83 6.74 6.76 1.76
CA GLY A 83 8.08 7.33 1.58
C GLY A 83 8.69 7.88 2.87
N ALA A 84 7.89 8.40 3.80
CA ALA A 84 8.37 8.83 5.11
C ALA A 84 8.95 7.66 5.93
N ARG A 85 8.31 6.49 5.90
CA ARG A 85 8.79 5.27 6.60
C ARG A 85 10.05 4.69 5.94
N PHE A 86 10.19 4.83 4.63
CA PHE A 86 11.29 4.24 3.87
C PHE A 86 12.50 5.15 3.69
N ARG A 87 12.37 6.45 3.97
CA ARG A 87 13.45 7.42 3.76
C ARG A 87 14.77 7.01 4.42
N VAL A 88 14.72 6.37 5.59
CA VAL A 88 15.93 5.87 6.30
C VAL A 88 16.62 4.76 5.54
N ALA A 89 15.86 3.86 4.91
CA ALA A 89 16.40 2.74 4.13
C ALA A 89 16.84 3.13 2.71
N THR A 90 16.33 4.26 2.19
CA THR A 90 16.62 4.74 0.83
C THR A 90 17.64 5.87 0.77
N GLN A 91 18.31 6.23 1.88
CA GLN A 91 19.24 7.37 1.96
C GLN A 91 20.33 7.37 0.88
N ASP A 92 20.81 6.18 0.46
CA ASP A 92 21.82 6.06 -0.60
C ASP A 92 21.30 6.35 -2.03
N ARG A 93 19.98 6.38 -2.23
CA ARG A 93 19.32 6.51 -3.55
C ARG A 93 18.46 7.76 -3.66
N VAL A 94 18.05 8.30 -2.53
CA VAL A 94 17.12 9.41 -2.41
C VAL A 94 17.86 10.58 -1.79
N GLY A 95 17.90 11.70 -2.50
CA GLY A 95 18.50 12.92 -1.97
C GLY A 95 17.71 13.46 -0.76
N PRO A 96 18.34 14.13 0.20
CA PRO A 96 17.63 14.72 1.35
C PRO A 96 16.57 15.75 0.94
N TRP A 97 16.70 16.34 -0.24
CA TRP A 97 15.75 17.30 -0.82
C TRP A 97 14.53 16.65 -1.49
N GLU A 98 14.53 15.34 -1.76
CA GLU A 98 13.40 14.67 -2.40
C GLU A 98 12.21 14.63 -1.44
N ILE A 99 11.01 14.86 -1.95
CA ILE A 99 9.78 14.82 -1.15
C ILE A 99 9.35 13.37 -0.90
N SER A 100 8.70 13.12 0.24
CA SER A 100 8.35 11.75 0.63
C SER A 100 7.40 11.07 -0.36
N GLU A 101 6.60 11.84 -1.11
CA GLU A 101 5.77 11.28 -2.18
C GLU A 101 6.62 10.58 -3.25
N ASP A 102 7.70 11.22 -3.72
CA ASP A 102 8.59 10.68 -4.75
C ASP A 102 9.33 9.43 -4.27
N VAL A 103 9.73 9.43 -3.00
CA VAL A 103 10.32 8.25 -2.34
C VAL A 103 9.33 7.08 -2.32
N GLY A 104 8.06 7.36 -2.02
CA GLY A 104 6.98 6.39 -2.08
C GLY A 104 6.83 5.79 -3.48
N ARG A 105 6.78 6.65 -4.51
CA ARG A 105 6.69 6.20 -5.92
C ARG A 105 7.89 5.35 -6.33
N PHE A 106 9.10 5.77 -5.93
CA PHE A 106 10.31 5.00 -6.18
C PHE A 106 10.20 3.59 -5.59
N LEU A 107 9.75 3.47 -4.35
CA LEU A 107 9.59 2.17 -3.69
C LEU A 107 8.61 1.27 -4.43
N LEU A 108 7.42 1.78 -4.80
CA LEU A 108 6.42 1.01 -5.53
C LEU A 108 7.00 0.48 -6.85
N ARG A 109 7.78 1.30 -7.55
CA ARG A 109 8.42 0.90 -8.81
C ARG A 109 9.43 -0.24 -8.65
N VAL A 110 10.16 -0.27 -7.54
CA VAL A 110 11.26 -1.25 -7.35
C VAL A 110 10.89 -2.45 -6.49
N CYS A 111 9.76 -2.41 -5.77
CA CYS A 111 9.36 -3.46 -4.83
C CYS A 111 7.98 -4.05 -5.09
N VAL A 112 7.03 -3.31 -5.68
CA VAL A 112 5.64 -3.76 -5.84
C VAL A 112 5.37 -4.17 -7.28
N ALA A 113 5.06 -5.46 -7.48
CA ALA A 113 4.70 -6.05 -8.77
C ALA A 113 5.57 -5.55 -9.93
N ILE A 114 6.90 -5.64 -9.77
CA ILE A 114 7.91 -5.04 -10.67
C ILE A 114 7.89 -5.56 -12.12
N HIS A 115 7.11 -6.60 -12.39
CA HIS A 115 6.93 -7.16 -13.72
C HIS A 115 5.86 -6.41 -14.53
N LEU A 116 5.17 -5.46 -13.92
CA LEU A 116 4.14 -4.61 -14.53
C LEU A 116 4.66 -3.18 -14.65
N ASP A 117 4.35 -2.54 -15.79
CA ASP A 117 4.89 -1.23 -16.16
C ASP A 117 4.06 -0.05 -15.64
N ASN A 118 2.76 -0.23 -15.46
CA ASN A 118 1.83 0.82 -15.05
C ASN A 118 1.18 0.52 -13.68
N ASP A 119 0.75 1.55 -12.95
CA ASP A 119 0.18 1.40 -11.60
C ASP A 119 -1.25 0.84 -11.61
N GLU A 120 -1.99 1.01 -12.71
CA GLU A 120 -3.35 0.48 -12.88
C GLU A 120 -3.38 -1.05 -12.96
N ASP A 121 -2.40 -1.67 -13.63
CA ASP A 121 -2.24 -3.11 -13.74
C ASP A 121 -1.75 -3.72 -12.41
N LYS A 122 -1.00 -2.93 -11.63
CA LYS A 122 -0.53 -3.34 -10.29
C LYS A 122 -1.66 -3.34 -9.26
N PHE A 123 -2.70 -2.54 -9.48
CA PHE A 123 -3.89 -2.43 -8.64
C PHE A 123 -4.86 -3.59 -8.88
#